data_AF-A0A667G5B4-F1
#
_entry.id   AF-A0A667G5B4-F1
#
_cell.length_a   1.000
_cell.length_b   1.000
_cell.length_c   1.000
_cell.angle_alpha   90.00
_cell.angle_beta   90.00
_cell.angle_gamma   90.00
#
_symmetry.space_group_name_H-M   'P 1'
#
loop_
_entity.id
_entity.type
_entity.pdbx_description
1 polymer ?
#
loop_
_entity_poly.entity_id
_entity_poly.type
_entity_poly.pdbx_seq_one_letter_code
_entity_poly.pdbx_strand_id
1 'polypeptide(L)'
;MLQNVSFLEAWVRGPWAGLRAPLLLPMRGHKTRQDPPAKCKGGCVATRPWWIPLSPARRSRLRPGWSSLRFRDAEEGARGPGAVPAERKVLRDTAEHRDLRAWNQAENQLLLGLSDWRGCGRRGLSRSSGRCSRRRPCSSRSRKCCSCRRRQKHFITQDNLEVGVEEALDSQKSYNQAITREGLVGRSRHKGS
;
A
#
# COMPACT_ATOMS: atom_id res chain seq x y z
N MET A 1 -33.89 -29.15 22.15
CA MET A 1 -34.66 -28.39 21.15
C MET A 1 -33.69 -27.93 20.09
N LEU A 2 -33.70 -28.64 18.96
CA LEU A 2 -32.87 -28.37 17.79
C LEU A 2 -33.50 -27.20 17.03
N GLN A 3 -32.75 -26.14 16.79
CA GLN A 3 -33.14 -25.11 15.84
C GLN A 3 -32.01 -24.93 14.81
N ASN A 4 -32.23 -25.61 13.69
CA ASN A 4 -32.10 -25.10 12.32
C ASN A 4 -30.73 -24.59 11.88
N VAL A 5 -29.88 -25.57 11.54
CA VAL A 5 -28.85 -25.44 10.52
C VAL A 5 -29.55 -25.43 9.15
N SER A 6 -29.87 -24.25 8.65
CA SER A 6 -30.32 -24.07 7.26
C SER A 6 -29.56 -22.90 6.64
N PHE A 7 -28.28 -23.14 6.36
CA PHE A 7 -27.43 -22.20 5.61
C PHE A 7 -26.60 -22.89 4.51
N LEU A 8 -27.07 -24.04 4.01
CA LEU A 8 -26.32 -24.86 3.06
C LEU A 8 -27.22 -25.49 2.00
N GLU A 9 -28.11 -24.71 1.40
CA GLU A 9 -28.72 -25.03 0.10
C GLU A 9 -29.00 -23.74 -0.70
N ALA A 10 -27.99 -23.20 -1.38
CA ALA A 10 -28.21 -22.16 -2.39
C ALA A 10 -27.11 -22.06 -3.47
N TRP A 11 -26.23 -23.06 -3.61
CA TRP A 11 -25.14 -23.04 -4.59
C TRP A 11 -25.20 -24.17 -5.63
N VAL A 12 -26.40 -24.68 -5.92
CA VAL A 12 -26.66 -25.53 -7.09
C VAL A 12 -27.67 -24.83 -8.01
N ARG A 13 -27.24 -23.72 -8.59
CA ARG A 13 -27.86 -23.10 -9.76
C ARG A 13 -26.80 -22.26 -10.45
N GLY A 14 -26.25 -22.78 -11.54
CA GLY A 14 -25.21 -22.12 -12.31
C GLY A 14 -25.60 -20.69 -12.71
N PRO A 15 -24.63 -19.77 -12.88
CA PRO A 15 -24.86 -18.33 -13.06
C PRO A 15 -25.35 -17.97 -14.48
N TRP A 16 -26.21 -18.78 -15.09
CA TRP A 16 -26.69 -18.61 -16.46
C TRP A 16 -28.19 -18.31 -16.51
N ALA A 17 -28.70 -17.67 -15.46
CA ALA A 17 -30.00 -17.02 -15.46
C ALA A 17 -29.80 -15.56 -15.04
N GLY A 18 -29.66 -14.66 -16.01
CA GLY A 18 -29.71 -13.21 -15.72
C GLY A 18 -28.86 -12.29 -16.58
N LEU A 19 -27.93 -12.79 -17.41
CA LEU A 19 -27.26 -11.91 -18.36
C LEU A 19 -28.21 -11.63 -19.52
N ARG A 20 -28.90 -10.48 -19.44
CA ARG A 20 -29.35 -9.76 -20.65
C ARG A 20 -28.18 -9.78 -21.61
N ALA A 21 -28.37 -10.44 -22.75
CA ALA A 21 -27.38 -10.47 -23.81
C ALA A 21 -26.90 -9.02 -24.04
N PRO A 22 -25.59 -8.76 -24.09
CA PRO A 22 -25.12 -7.45 -24.53
C PRO A 22 -25.79 -7.18 -25.87
N LEU A 23 -26.40 -6.01 -26.01
CA LEU A 23 -27.01 -5.51 -27.25
C LEU A 23 -26.00 -5.77 -28.37
N LEU A 24 -26.18 -6.88 -29.09
CA LEU A 24 -25.38 -7.23 -30.24
C LEU A 24 -25.67 -6.10 -31.23
N LEU A 25 -24.69 -5.20 -31.40
CA LEU A 25 -24.66 -4.32 -32.56
C LEU A 25 -24.99 -5.20 -33.77
N PRO A 26 -25.96 -4.82 -34.63
CA PRO A 26 -26.32 -5.63 -35.77
C PRO A 26 -25.09 -5.77 -36.67
N MET A 27 -24.42 -6.92 -36.55
CA MET A 27 -23.45 -7.38 -37.51
C MET A 27 -24.17 -7.43 -38.85
N ARG A 28 -23.65 -6.68 -39.83
CA ARG A 28 -24.14 -6.66 -41.21
C ARG A 28 -24.48 -8.09 -41.67
N GLY A 29 -25.76 -8.37 -41.94
CA GLY A 29 -26.15 -9.44 -42.87
C GLY A 29 -27.18 -10.49 -42.43
N HIS A 30 -27.60 -10.56 -41.16
CA HIS A 30 -28.67 -11.49 -40.75
C HIS A 30 -29.99 -10.76 -40.45
N LYS A 31 -31.12 -11.36 -40.88
CA LYS A 31 -32.46 -10.81 -40.64
C LYS A 31 -32.84 -10.93 -39.16
N THR A 32 -33.41 -9.86 -38.63
CA THR A 32 -34.05 -9.78 -37.31
C THR A 32 -35.51 -10.23 -37.38
N ARG A 33 -36.15 -10.38 -36.21
CA ARG A 33 -37.54 -10.82 -36.11
C ARG A 33 -38.53 -9.81 -36.71
N GLN A 34 -38.18 -8.52 -36.70
CA GLN A 34 -39.00 -7.42 -37.22
C GLN A 34 -38.80 -7.20 -38.73
N ASP A 35 -37.80 -7.84 -39.34
CA ASP A 35 -37.53 -7.65 -40.75
C ASP A 35 -38.53 -8.43 -41.62
N PRO A 36 -39.11 -7.79 -42.65
CA PRO A 36 -40.00 -8.49 -43.55
C PRO A 36 -39.28 -9.60 -44.32
N PRO A 37 -39.96 -10.73 -44.61
CA PRO A 37 -39.44 -11.73 -45.52
C PRO A 37 -39.22 -11.10 -46.91
N ALA A 38 -38.26 -11.64 -47.66
CA ALA A 38 -38.02 -11.14 -49.02
C ALA A 38 -39.24 -11.46 -49.90
N LYS A 39 -39.61 -10.57 -50.82
CA LYS A 39 -40.73 -10.77 -51.75
C LYS A 39 -40.61 -12.11 -52.50
N CYS A 40 -39.39 -12.48 -52.90
CA CYS A 40 -39.10 -13.75 -53.56
C CYS A 40 -39.22 -15.00 -52.66
N LYS A 41 -39.28 -14.87 -51.33
CA LYS A 41 -39.42 -15.99 -50.38
C LYS A 41 -40.82 -16.11 -49.78
N GLY A 42 -41.72 -15.14 -50.00
CA GLY A 42 -43.05 -15.11 -49.39
C GLY A 42 -43.95 -16.30 -49.74
N GLY A 43 -43.70 -16.95 -50.88
CA GLY A 43 -44.37 -18.19 -51.31
C GLY A 43 -43.43 -19.38 -51.51
N CYS A 44 -42.14 -19.26 -51.16
CA CYS A 44 -41.19 -20.36 -51.33
C CYS A 44 -41.32 -21.36 -50.18
N VAL A 45 -41.88 -22.54 -50.47
CA VAL A 45 -41.85 -23.68 -49.57
C VAL A 45 -40.63 -24.54 -49.91
N ALA A 46 -39.92 -25.03 -48.90
CA ALA A 46 -38.79 -25.92 -49.11
C ALA A 46 -39.28 -27.26 -49.69
N THR A 47 -39.09 -27.46 -50.99
CA THR A 47 -39.36 -28.75 -51.65
C THR A 47 -38.34 -29.77 -51.18
N ARG A 48 -38.82 -30.93 -50.72
CA ARG A 48 -37.92 -32.01 -50.33
C ARG A 48 -37.15 -32.51 -51.57
N PRO A 49 -35.82 -32.66 -51.49
CA PRO A 49 -35.04 -33.23 -52.58
C PRO A 49 -35.49 -34.67 -52.85
N TRP A 50 -35.45 -35.09 -54.12
CA TRP A 50 -35.90 -36.41 -54.59
C TRP A 50 -34.97 -37.57 -54.19
N TRP A 51 -33.77 -37.27 -53.69
CA TRP A 51 -32.83 -38.30 -53.25
C TRP A 51 -33.32 -39.04 -51.99
N ILE A 52 -32.84 -40.26 -51.79
CA ILE A 52 -33.21 -41.08 -50.64
C ILE A 52 -32.33 -40.64 -49.45
N PRO A 53 -32.88 -40.01 -48.40
CA PRO A 53 -32.10 -39.76 -47.19
C PRO A 53 -31.62 -41.09 -46.61
N LEU A 54 -30.45 -41.11 -45.97
CA LEU A 54 -29.93 -42.27 -45.25
C LEU A 54 -31.07 -42.97 -44.49
N SER A 55 -31.31 -44.24 -44.83
CA SER A 55 -32.49 -44.96 -44.35
C SER A 55 -32.64 -44.77 -42.83
N PRO A 56 -33.85 -44.46 -42.33
CA PRO A 56 -34.09 -44.29 -40.90
C PRO A 56 -33.59 -45.49 -40.08
N ALA A 57 -33.58 -46.70 -40.68
CA ALA A 57 -33.02 -47.91 -40.08
C ALA A 57 -31.49 -47.86 -39.88
N ARG A 58 -30.73 -47.21 -40.77
CA ARG A 58 -29.28 -47.01 -40.58
C ARG A 58 -29.04 -45.95 -39.52
N ARG A 59 -29.86 -44.90 -39.49
CA ARG A 59 -29.78 -43.85 -38.45
C ARG A 59 -30.11 -44.38 -37.06
N SER A 60 -31.14 -45.24 -36.93
CA SER A 60 -31.51 -45.86 -35.66
C SER A 60 -30.44 -46.83 -35.16
N ARG A 61 -29.76 -47.56 -36.05
CA ARG A 61 -28.61 -48.42 -35.71
C ARG A 61 -27.38 -47.66 -35.21
N LEU A 62 -27.10 -46.48 -35.77
CA LEU A 62 -25.92 -45.70 -35.38
C LEU A 62 -26.12 -44.95 -34.05
N ARG A 63 -27.33 -44.43 -33.79
CA ARG A 63 -27.61 -43.58 -32.62
C ARG A 63 -27.17 -44.16 -31.26
N PRO A 64 -27.42 -45.44 -30.94
CA PRO A 64 -26.98 -46.04 -29.68
C PRO A 64 -25.47 -46.01 -29.51
N GLY A 65 -24.69 -46.30 -30.56
CA GLY A 65 -23.22 -46.31 -30.50
C GLY A 65 -22.61 -44.92 -30.26
N TRP A 66 -23.20 -43.88 -30.86
CA TRP A 66 -22.79 -42.49 -30.58
C TRP A 66 -23.21 -42.02 -29.18
N SER A 67 -24.36 -42.48 -28.69
CA SER A 67 -24.80 -42.18 -27.33
C SER A 67 -23.92 -42.88 -26.30
N SER A 68 -23.58 -44.16 -26.47
CA SER A 68 -22.69 -44.88 -25.55
C SER A 68 -21.29 -44.29 -25.50
N LEU A 69 -20.75 -43.83 -26.64
CA LEU A 69 -19.47 -43.12 -26.69
C LEU A 69 -19.51 -41.83 -25.85
N ARG A 70 -20.57 -41.00 -26.02
CA ARG A 70 -20.73 -39.77 -25.23
C ARG A 70 -20.90 -40.05 -23.74
N PHE A 71 -21.59 -41.12 -23.36
CA PHE A 71 -21.71 -41.51 -21.96
C PHE A 71 -20.36 -41.93 -21.38
N ARG A 72 -19.56 -42.71 -22.13
CA ARG A 72 -18.21 -43.11 -21.72
C ARG A 72 -17.30 -41.90 -21.54
N ASP A 73 -17.28 -40.98 -22.50
CA ASP A 73 -16.45 -39.79 -22.44
C ASP A 73 -16.93 -38.84 -21.32
N ALA A 74 -18.24 -38.78 -21.05
CA ALA A 74 -18.79 -38.04 -19.92
C ALA A 74 -18.45 -38.67 -18.57
N GLU A 75 -18.46 -40.01 -18.46
CA GLU A 75 -18.00 -40.70 -17.26
C GLU A 75 -16.49 -40.52 -17.03
N GLU A 76 -15.68 -40.59 -18.09
CA GLU A 76 -14.24 -40.34 -18.00
C GLU A 76 -13.96 -38.88 -17.58
N GLY A 77 -14.66 -37.92 -18.19
CA GLY A 77 -14.60 -36.52 -17.80
C GLY A 77 -15.09 -36.26 -16.37
N ALA A 78 -16.13 -36.97 -15.92
CA ALA A 78 -16.67 -36.86 -14.56
C ALA A 78 -15.76 -37.50 -13.51
N ARG A 79 -15.00 -38.55 -13.86
CA ARG A 79 -14.01 -39.16 -12.97
C ARG A 79 -12.85 -38.21 -12.68
N GLY A 80 -12.51 -37.34 -13.64
CA GLY A 80 -11.49 -36.29 -13.50
C GLY A 80 -10.11 -36.83 -13.05
N PRO A 81 -9.09 -35.96 -12.92
CA PRO A 81 -7.97 -36.29 -12.06
C PRO A 81 -8.51 -36.35 -10.62
N GLY A 82 -8.59 -37.55 -10.04
CA GLY A 82 -9.28 -37.78 -8.76
C GLY A 82 -8.89 -36.78 -7.65
N ALA A 83 -9.81 -36.48 -6.74
CA ALA A 83 -9.59 -35.53 -5.63
C ALA A 83 -8.48 -35.96 -4.65
N VAL A 84 -8.21 -37.27 -4.55
CA VAL A 84 -7.26 -37.86 -3.59
C VAL A 84 -5.82 -37.33 -3.72
N PRO A 85 -5.20 -37.21 -4.92
CA PRO A 85 -3.90 -36.55 -5.07
C PRO A 85 -3.94 -35.04 -4.77
N ALA A 86 -5.05 -34.35 -5.02
CA ALA A 86 -5.17 -32.92 -4.73
C ALA A 86 -5.23 -32.65 -3.22
N GLU A 87 -6.05 -33.40 -2.47
CA GLU A 87 -6.15 -33.28 -1.01
C GLU A 87 -4.83 -33.63 -0.32
N ARG A 88 -4.16 -34.71 -0.76
CA ARG A 88 -2.84 -35.08 -0.24
C ARG A 88 -1.78 -34.01 -0.50
N LYS A 89 -1.85 -33.36 -1.66
CA LYS A 89 -0.96 -32.24 -1.99
C LYS A 89 -1.23 -31.05 -1.08
N VAL A 90 -2.50 -30.67 -0.87
CA VAL A 90 -2.85 -29.59 0.05
C VAL A 90 -2.38 -29.88 1.46
N LEU A 91 -2.57 -31.10 1.96
CA LEU A 91 -2.08 -31.50 3.29
C LEU A 91 -0.54 -31.42 3.38
N ARG A 92 0.18 -31.88 2.35
CA ARG A 92 1.64 -31.76 2.28
C ARG A 92 2.08 -30.30 2.25
N ASP A 93 1.50 -29.48 1.38
CA ASP A 93 1.84 -28.07 1.24
C ASP A 93 1.58 -27.29 2.54
N THR A 94 0.49 -27.62 3.26
CA THR A 94 0.20 -27.00 4.57
C THR A 94 1.17 -27.45 5.67
N ALA A 95 1.64 -28.69 5.63
CA ALA A 95 2.67 -29.17 6.56
C ALA A 95 4.01 -28.49 6.29
N GLU A 96 4.45 -28.45 5.03
CA GLU A 96 5.67 -27.74 4.61
C GLU A 96 5.61 -26.26 4.98
N HIS A 97 4.45 -25.62 4.81
CA HIS A 97 4.27 -24.23 5.23
C HIS A 97 4.46 -24.05 6.74
N ARG A 98 3.96 -24.98 7.57
CA ARG A 98 4.12 -24.92 9.03
C ARG A 98 5.59 -25.09 9.42
N ASP A 99 6.29 -26.02 8.79
CA ASP A 99 7.71 -26.28 9.06
C ASP A 99 8.58 -25.06 8.69
N LEU A 100 8.33 -24.45 7.53
CA LEU A 100 9.01 -23.22 7.10
C LEU A 100 8.71 -22.04 8.04
N ARG A 101 7.48 -21.92 8.55
CA ARG A 101 7.11 -20.89 9.53
C ARG A 101 7.82 -21.11 10.85
N ALA A 102 7.88 -22.34 11.34
CA ALA A 102 8.59 -22.68 12.57
C ALA A 102 10.09 -22.38 12.44
N TRP A 103 10.71 -22.77 11.32
CA TRP A 103 12.10 -22.46 11.03
C TRP A 103 12.36 -20.96 10.96
N ASN A 104 11.51 -20.21 10.25
CA ASN A 104 11.63 -18.75 10.17
C ASN A 104 11.48 -18.07 11.54
N GLN A 105 10.57 -18.55 12.38
CA GLN A 105 10.41 -18.04 13.74
C GLN A 105 11.66 -18.31 14.60
N ALA A 106 12.24 -19.50 14.52
CA ALA A 106 13.48 -19.83 15.23
C ALA A 106 14.65 -18.95 14.76
N GLU A 107 14.81 -18.77 13.45
CA GLU A 107 15.84 -17.90 12.87
C GLU A 107 15.65 -16.44 13.31
N ASN A 108 14.41 -15.94 13.27
CA ASN A 108 14.10 -14.58 13.74
C ASN A 108 14.43 -14.42 15.24
N GLN A 109 14.20 -15.43 16.07
CA GLN A 109 14.58 -15.39 17.49
C GLN A 109 16.11 -15.31 17.67
N LEU A 110 16.87 -16.07 16.88
CA LEU A 110 18.35 -15.98 16.88
C LEU A 110 18.82 -14.59 16.46
N LEU A 111 18.25 -14.03 15.38
CA LEU A 111 18.57 -12.70 14.88
C LEU A 111 18.18 -11.59 15.87
N LEU A 112 17.05 -11.74 16.57
CA LEU A 112 16.65 -10.83 17.65
C LEU A 112 17.65 -10.87 18.80
N GLY A 113 18.07 -12.07 19.24
CA GLY A 113 19.10 -12.22 20.27
C GLY A 113 20.43 -11.56 19.88
N LEU A 114 20.87 -11.72 18.63
CA LEU A 114 22.06 -11.05 18.10
C LEU A 114 21.88 -9.53 18.02
N SER A 115 20.69 -9.06 17.64
CA SER A 115 20.36 -7.64 17.56
C SER A 115 20.32 -6.99 18.93
N ASP A 116 19.78 -7.67 19.94
CA ASP A 116 19.78 -7.23 21.33
C ASP A 116 21.19 -7.21 21.90
N TRP A 117 22.01 -8.22 21.64
CA TRP A 117 23.42 -8.25 22.04
C TRP A 117 24.20 -7.06 21.44
N ARG A 118 24.07 -6.83 20.12
CA ARG A 118 24.67 -5.67 19.44
C ARG A 118 24.10 -4.35 19.95
N GLY A 119 22.80 -4.29 20.23
CA GLY A 119 22.10 -3.14 20.77
C GLY A 119 22.51 -2.80 22.20
N CYS A 120 22.78 -3.80 23.05
CA CYS A 120 23.31 -3.63 24.39
C CYS A 120 24.77 -3.12 24.35
N GLY A 121 25.61 -3.64 23.45
CA GLY A 121 26.95 -3.10 23.21
C GLY A 121 26.93 -1.65 22.73
N ARG A 122 26.04 -1.32 21.78
CA ARG A 122 25.84 0.05 21.28
C ARG A 122 25.22 0.98 22.32
N ARG A 123 24.29 0.51 23.15
CA ARG A 123 23.71 1.29 24.28
C ARG A 123 24.74 1.50 25.39
N GLY A 124 25.64 0.55 25.65
CA GLY A 124 26.79 0.72 26.54
C GLY A 124 27.74 1.81 26.05
N LEU A 125 28.16 1.72 24.78
CA LEU A 125 29.01 2.72 24.10
C LEU A 125 28.32 4.08 23.94
N SER A 126 27.02 4.11 23.70
CA SER A 126 26.22 5.34 23.62
C SER A 126 25.93 5.95 24.99
N ARG A 127 25.91 5.17 26.08
CA ARG A 127 25.81 5.69 27.45
C ARG A 127 27.15 6.23 27.93
N SER A 128 28.28 5.66 27.51
CA SER A 128 29.62 6.21 27.78
C SER A 128 29.92 7.43 26.90
N SER A 129 29.65 7.39 25.58
CA SER A 129 29.75 8.56 24.70
C SER A 129 28.70 9.63 25.01
N GLY A 130 27.51 9.22 25.47
CA GLY A 130 26.44 10.07 26.01
C GLY A 130 26.82 10.79 27.29
N ARG A 131 27.60 10.15 28.20
CA ARG A 131 28.19 10.83 29.36
C ARG A 131 29.31 11.80 28.95
N CYS A 132 30.12 11.47 27.95
CA CYS A 132 31.14 12.39 27.40
C CYS A 132 30.53 13.58 26.63
N SER A 133 29.42 13.40 25.92
CA SER A 133 28.71 14.45 25.18
C SER A 133 27.78 15.29 26.06
N ARG A 134 27.17 14.70 27.10
CA ARG A 134 26.44 15.44 28.16
C ARG A 134 27.35 16.27 29.07
N ARG A 135 28.69 16.15 28.95
CA ARG A 135 29.64 17.14 29.50
C ARG A 135 29.72 18.44 28.68
N ARG A 136 28.95 18.61 27.60
CA ARG A 136 28.94 19.84 26.78
C ARG A 136 27.75 20.82 26.94
N PRO A 137 27.22 21.11 28.15
CA PRO A 137 26.61 22.42 28.41
C PRO A 137 27.64 23.47 28.86
N CYS A 138 28.90 23.06 29.10
CA CYS A 138 29.96 23.90 29.66
C CYS A 138 30.69 24.77 28.64
N SER A 139 30.23 24.92 27.40
CA SER A 139 30.86 25.84 26.44
C SER A 139 30.05 27.13 26.26
N SER A 140 28.72 27.06 26.11
CA SER A 140 27.88 28.26 25.94
C SER A 140 27.64 29.00 27.26
N ARG A 141 27.38 28.28 28.37
CA ARG A 141 27.30 28.89 29.71
C ARG A 141 28.64 29.45 30.16
N SER A 142 29.73 28.71 29.96
CA SER A 142 31.07 29.22 30.29
C SER A 142 31.48 30.40 29.41
N ARG A 143 31.12 30.43 28.12
CA ARG A 143 31.30 31.63 27.28
C ARG A 143 30.50 32.82 27.80
N LYS A 144 29.25 32.61 28.22
CA LYS A 144 28.42 33.66 28.84
C LYS A 144 29.05 34.16 30.16
N CYS A 145 29.50 33.26 31.04
CA CYS A 145 30.20 33.64 32.26
C CYS A 145 31.51 34.40 31.98
N CYS A 146 32.29 33.98 30.99
CA CYS A 146 33.48 34.71 30.56
C CYS A 146 33.15 36.11 30.00
N SER A 147 32.06 36.24 29.23
CA SER A 147 31.57 37.54 28.74
C SER A 147 31.11 38.46 29.87
N CYS A 148 30.34 37.93 30.83
CA CYS A 148 29.91 38.68 32.01
C CYS A 148 31.10 39.10 32.88
N ARG A 149 32.08 38.22 33.09
CA ARG A 149 33.31 38.53 33.83
C ARG A 149 34.15 39.62 33.16
N ARG A 150 34.18 39.64 31.82
CA ARG A 150 34.83 40.72 31.06
C ARG A 150 34.09 42.05 31.22
N ARG A 151 32.76 42.04 31.08
CA ARG A 151 31.91 43.23 31.26
C ARG A 151 31.91 43.76 32.69
N GLN A 152 32.11 42.88 33.68
CA GLN A 152 32.16 43.24 35.09
C GLN A 152 33.26 44.25 35.41
N LYS A 153 34.37 44.21 34.66
CA LYS A 153 35.48 45.16 34.83
C LYS A 153 35.12 46.60 34.46
N HIS A 154 34.02 46.81 33.73
CA HIS A 154 33.54 48.13 33.33
C HIS A 154 32.35 48.62 34.19
N PHE A 155 32.00 47.91 35.26
CA PHE A 155 30.99 48.42 36.21
C PHE A 155 31.61 49.47 37.14
N ILE A 156 30.81 50.48 37.47
CA ILE A 156 31.19 51.55 38.37
C ILE A 156 31.19 51.00 39.81
N THR A 157 32.35 51.07 40.47
CA THR A 157 32.54 50.75 41.89
C THR A 157 32.73 52.03 42.69
N GLN A 158 32.67 51.97 44.03
CA GLN A 158 32.83 53.15 44.91
C GLN A 158 34.14 53.89 44.62
N ASP A 159 35.22 53.15 44.36
CA ASP A 159 36.55 53.73 44.09
C ASP A 159 36.69 54.39 42.70
N ASN A 160 35.85 54.00 41.73
CA ASN A 160 35.89 54.51 40.34
C ASN A 160 34.71 55.45 40.04
N LEU A 161 33.99 55.90 41.08
CA LEU A 161 32.73 56.62 40.93
C LEU A 161 32.96 58.02 40.35
N GLU A 162 33.88 58.78 40.93
CA GLU A 162 34.16 60.17 40.53
C GLU A 162 34.68 60.24 39.09
N VAL A 163 35.63 59.37 38.74
CA VAL A 163 36.17 59.27 37.37
C VAL A 163 35.09 58.88 36.36
N GLY A 164 34.21 57.95 36.71
CA GLY A 164 33.11 57.53 35.85
C GLY A 164 32.04 58.61 35.65
N VAL A 165 31.83 59.47 36.66
CA VAL A 165 30.91 60.62 36.57
C VAL A 165 31.50 61.68 35.63
N GLU A 166 32.77 62.06 35.80
CA GLU A 166 33.43 63.04 34.91
C GLU A 166 33.48 62.56 33.45
N GLU A 167 33.85 61.29 33.20
CA GLU A 167 33.85 60.72 31.83
C GLU A 167 32.44 60.71 31.21
N ALA A 168 31.40 60.48 32.01
CA ALA A 168 30.02 60.51 31.54
C ALA A 168 29.51 61.93 31.26
N LEU A 169 30.03 62.93 31.98
CA LEU A 169 29.73 64.34 31.74
C LEU A 169 30.46 64.85 30.49
N ASP A 170 31.70 64.42 30.25
CA ASP A 170 32.49 64.76 29.06
C ASP A 170 32.00 64.05 27.78
N SER A 171 31.44 62.84 27.90
CA SER A 171 30.99 62.02 26.77
C SER A 171 29.46 61.92 26.67
N GLN A 172 28.84 62.83 25.91
CA GLN A 172 27.41 62.74 25.62
C GLN A 172 27.10 61.59 24.66
N LYS A 173 26.54 60.48 25.19
CA LYS A 173 26.07 59.35 24.40
C LYS A 173 24.64 59.57 23.91
N SER A 174 24.48 59.79 22.60
CA SER A 174 23.16 59.92 21.95
C SER A 174 22.64 58.55 21.50
N TYR A 175 21.49 58.15 22.03
CA TYR A 175 20.77 56.94 21.63
C TYR A 175 19.74 57.19 20.51
N ASN A 176 19.63 58.45 20.04
CA ASN A 176 18.68 58.85 19.01
C ASN A 176 19.04 58.18 17.69
N GLN A 177 18.23 57.19 17.30
CA GLN A 177 18.36 56.46 16.06
C GLN A 177 17.00 56.45 15.37
N ALA A 178 16.95 56.87 14.12
CA ALA A 178 15.76 56.81 13.30
C ALA A 178 15.74 55.49 12.52
N ILE A 179 14.56 54.92 12.30
CA ILE A 179 14.40 53.71 11.47
C ILE A 179 13.61 54.12 10.23
N THR A 180 14.17 53.81 9.07
CA THR A 180 13.53 54.06 7.77
C THR A 180 12.44 53.01 7.48
N ARG A 181 11.59 53.24 6.48
CA ARG A 181 10.51 52.29 6.13
C ARG A 181 11.06 50.94 5.66
N GLU A 182 12.28 50.93 5.16
CA GLU A 182 13.05 49.78 4.73
C GLU A 182 13.74 49.03 5.90
N GLY A 183 13.55 49.50 7.15
CA GLY A 183 14.14 48.89 8.35
C GLY A 183 15.61 49.23 8.58
N LEU A 184 16.19 50.16 7.82
CA LEU A 184 17.57 50.60 8.01
C LEU A 184 17.65 51.63 9.14
N VAL A 185 18.61 51.44 10.05
CA VAL A 185 18.85 52.33 11.20
C VAL A 185 19.73 53.51 10.77
N GLY A 186 19.12 54.69 10.66
CA GLY A 186 19.80 55.96 10.44
C GLY A 186 20.21 56.58 11.77
N ARG A 187 21.52 56.72 12.01
CA ARG A 187 22.04 57.42 13.19
C ARG A 187 22.22 58.91 12.87
N SER A 188 21.75 59.79 13.75
CA SER A 188 22.02 61.22 13.62
C SER A 188 23.52 61.46 13.78
N ARG A 189 24.18 61.97 12.73
CA ARG A 189 25.56 62.45 12.86
C ARG A 189 25.51 63.76 13.65
N HIS A 190 25.98 63.74 14.89
CA HIS A 190 26.24 64.98 15.61
C HIS A 190 27.25 65.80 14.79
N LYS A 191 26.89 67.03 14.42
CA LYS A 191 27.87 68.02 13.97
C LYS A 191 28.59 68.51 15.23
N GLY A 192 29.88 68.22 15.33
CA GLY A 192 30.74 68.87 16.33
C GLY A 192 30.75 70.38 16.07
N SER A 193 31.02 71.13 17.13
CA SER A 193 31.24 72.58 17.11
C SER A 193 32.07 73.05 15.93
#